data_AF-A0A6L3N3T4-F1
#
_entry.id   AF-A0A6L3N3T4-F1
#
_cell.length_a   1.000
_cell.length_b   1.000
_cell.length_c   1.000
_cell.angle_alpha   90.00
_cell.angle_beta   90.00
_cell.angle_gamma   90.00
#
_symmetry.space_group_name_H-M   'P 1'
#
loop_
_entity.id
_entity.type
_entity.pdbx_description
1 polymer ?
#
loop_
_entity_poly.entity_id
_entity_poly.type
_entity_poly.pdbx_seq_one_letter_code
_entity_poly.pdbx_strand_id
1 'polypeptide(L)'
;MTKEEKKSLLEKILSLNTSDMTAKEIKEAVGYQAAHNALMILLNKEGVPFKRASSSHKIAASTINKIHQAIAELKALGTKTNTANVGKHLGISRQRVDQVLKAHGNFSILDSYQQREQRPLIAEALKSFDTANLTLDEVYNLPIAELKKLNRTGFGQFLIDNKIPHSSTIEERLSRIDTSKYTAQELCKMIDRDFRATRDILYRNKIPFKSGVRNREKMAALLERLREIDSTQYTSRELYEIFGGKETLTNFRRILSDHKVPYKKIQGKYDGKRTRQILLQKLSELETQNYSISQLATMIGTTRQTLAPLVAEHNIPTYKDRRSKDEMAPIWEKLRSVDTSQYTAEELLALLDNNVRLSVMLKHLAKNGMKYKKKQRISKFDKLLKVDTSQYTVQELQSMAGEDSNQLRKYLAKHKLSYKKVKTGSGSKPKN
;
A
#
# COMPACT_ATOMS: atom_id res chain seq x y z
N MET A 1 50.72 43.98 28.59
CA MET A 1 51.06 45.27 27.98
C MET A 1 50.38 46.34 28.80
N THR A 2 51.14 47.21 29.45
CA THR A 2 50.62 48.35 30.22
C THR A 2 50.00 49.39 29.27
N LYS A 3 49.21 50.32 29.81
CA LYS A 3 48.57 51.40 29.02
C LYS A 3 49.60 52.28 28.32
N GLU A 4 50.76 52.49 28.94
CA GLU A 4 51.89 53.27 28.42
C GLU A 4 52.63 52.53 27.30
N GLU A 5 52.92 51.24 27.48
CA GLU A 5 53.51 50.40 26.43
C GLU A 5 52.63 50.34 25.18
N LYS A 6 51.30 50.24 25.37
CA LYS A 6 50.33 50.26 24.26
C LYS A 6 50.39 51.58 23.48
N LYS A 7 50.48 52.70 24.18
CA LYS A 7 50.53 54.04 23.58
C LYS A 7 51.82 54.23 22.78
N SER A 8 52.97 53.87 23.36
CA SER A 8 54.27 53.92 22.69
C SER A 8 54.33 53.04 21.44
N LEU A 9 53.72 51.84 21.50
CA LEU A 9 53.62 50.95 20.33
C LEU A 9 52.77 51.56 19.22
N LEU A 10 51.63 52.18 19.54
CA LEU A 10 50.75 52.81 18.57
C LEU A 10 51.41 54.01 17.89
N GLU A 11 52.14 54.83 18.63
CA GLU A 11 52.91 55.95 18.06
C GLU A 11 53.95 55.45 17.05
N LYS A 12 54.66 54.36 17.36
CA LYS A 12 55.58 53.71 16.41
C LYS A 12 54.87 53.18 15.17
N ILE A 13 53.71 52.53 15.33
CA ILE A 13 52.93 52.01 14.21
C ILE A 13 52.43 53.15 13.30
N LEU A 14 51.93 54.25 13.88
CA LEU A 14 51.42 55.41 13.13
C LEU A 14 52.52 56.20 12.42
N SER A 15 53.78 56.09 12.85
CA SER A 15 54.93 56.65 12.14
C SER A 15 55.34 55.87 10.87
N LEU A 16 54.77 54.70 10.63
CA LEU A 16 55.02 53.88 9.45
C LEU A 16 53.94 54.10 8.40
N ASN A 17 54.28 53.97 7.11
CA ASN A 17 53.29 53.85 6.05
C ASN A 17 52.70 52.43 6.05
N THR A 18 51.85 52.14 7.04
CA THR A 18 51.32 50.79 7.29
C THR A 18 50.45 50.27 6.16
N SER A 19 49.85 51.16 5.36
CA SER A 19 48.94 50.83 4.24
C SER A 19 49.56 49.87 3.23
N ASP A 20 50.86 50.01 2.98
CA ASP A 20 51.61 49.19 2.02
C ASP A 20 52.33 47.99 2.65
N MET A 21 52.35 47.93 3.98
CA MET A 21 53.05 46.91 4.75
C MET A 21 52.09 45.83 5.24
N THR A 22 52.55 44.58 5.20
CA THR A 22 51.87 43.46 5.84
C THR A 22 52.02 43.52 7.35
N ALA A 23 51.10 42.91 8.08
CA ALA A 23 51.19 42.85 9.55
C ALA A 23 52.47 42.15 10.06
N LYS A 24 53.15 41.35 9.23
CA LYS A 24 54.45 40.76 9.56
C LYS A 24 55.57 41.80 9.45
N GLU A 25 55.61 42.55 8.35
CA GLU A 25 56.58 43.64 8.14
C GLU A 25 56.41 44.73 9.21
N ILE A 26 55.16 45.07 9.58
CA ILE A 26 54.87 46.01 10.67
C ILE A 26 55.43 45.46 11.99
N LYS A 27 55.19 44.17 12.30
CA LYS A 27 55.68 43.52 13.53
C LYS A 27 57.21 43.62 13.66
N GLU A 28 57.92 43.36 12.56
CA GLU A 28 59.37 43.42 12.49
C GLU A 28 59.88 44.86 12.62
N ALA A 29 59.24 45.81 11.93
CA ALA A 29 59.62 47.23 11.96
C ALA A 29 59.46 47.88 13.34
N VAL A 30 58.42 47.51 14.10
CA VAL A 30 58.19 48.06 15.45
C VAL A 30 58.82 47.23 16.57
N GLY A 31 59.50 46.12 16.24
CA GLY A 31 60.13 45.23 17.22
C GLY A 31 59.15 44.57 18.19
N TYR A 32 57.91 44.33 17.76
CA TYR A 32 56.84 43.84 18.64
C TYR A 32 57.02 42.35 18.95
N GLN A 33 57.26 42.03 20.23
CA GLN A 33 57.62 40.68 20.67
C GLN A 33 56.45 39.70 20.78
N ALA A 34 55.20 40.17 20.85
CA ALA A 34 54.05 39.28 21.06
C ALA A 34 53.67 38.49 19.79
N ALA A 35 52.73 37.55 19.93
CA ALA A 35 52.22 36.74 18.82
C ALA A 35 51.67 37.62 17.68
N HIS A 36 51.87 37.20 16.43
CA HIS A 36 51.39 37.92 15.24
C HIS A 36 49.86 38.21 15.29
N ASN A 37 49.08 37.28 15.83
CA ASN A 37 47.64 37.45 16.01
C ASN A 37 47.28 38.58 16.98
N ALA A 38 48.09 38.83 18.01
CA ALA A 38 47.86 39.91 18.95
C ALA A 38 48.05 41.29 18.27
N LEU A 39 49.05 41.42 17.40
CA LEU A 39 49.25 42.62 16.59
C LEU A 39 48.09 42.84 15.62
N MET A 40 47.64 41.79 14.93
CA MET A 40 46.49 41.87 14.01
C MET A 40 45.21 42.35 14.70
N ILE A 41 44.94 41.85 15.91
CA ILE A 41 43.78 42.31 16.71
C ILE A 41 43.93 43.78 17.07
N LEU A 42 45.13 44.22 17.45
CA LEU A 42 45.41 45.60 17.81
C LEU A 42 45.26 46.55 16.60
N LEU A 43 45.81 46.20 15.44
CA LEU A 43 45.68 47.00 14.21
C LEU A 43 44.22 47.16 13.78
N ASN A 44 43.44 46.07 13.83
CA ASN A 44 42.00 46.12 13.50
C ASN A 44 41.20 46.94 14.53
N LYS A 45 41.52 46.81 15.82
CA LYS A 45 40.82 47.53 16.90
C LYS A 45 41.05 49.04 16.82
N GLU A 46 42.24 49.45 16.43
CA GLU A 46 42.65 50.86 16.35
C GLU A 46 42.45 51.44 14.93
N GLY A 47 41.84 50.68 14.01
CA GLY A 47 41.49 51.15 12.67
C GLY A 47 42.70 51.44 11.76
N VAL A 48 43.87 50.89 12.06
CA VAL A 48 45.10 51.13 11.30
C VAL A 48 45.03 50.35 9.98
N PRO A 49 45.10 51.00 8.81
CA PRO A 49 45.10 50.32 7.53
C PRO A 49 46.42 49.57 7.32
N PHE A 50 46.35 48.32 6.86
CA PHE A 50 47.52 47.54 6.50
C PHE A 50 47.24 46.59 5.32
N LYS A 51 48.30 46.26 4.58
CA LYS A 51 48.23 45.32 3.46
C LYS A 51 47.92 43.92 3.97
N ARG A 52 46.69 43.45 3.73
CA ARG A 52 46.37 42.05 3.98
C ARG A 52 47.21 41.21 3.03
N ALA A 53 48.06 40.33 3.58
CA ALA A 53 48.76 39.36 2.77
C ALA A 53 47.71 38.63 1.94
N SER A 54 47.70 38.87 0.62
CA SER A 54 46.83 38.16 -0.30
C SER A 54 47.18 36.70 -0.12
N SER A 55 46.30 35.95 0.53
CA SER A 55 46.42 34.50 0.63
C SER A 55 46.09 33.88 -0.73
N SER A 56 46.81 34.28 -1.77
CA SER A 56 47.09 33.42 -2.91
C SER A 56 48.06 32.35 -2.41
N HIS A 57 47.58 31.49 -1.50
CA HIS A 57 48.13 30.15 -1.47
C HIS A 57 47.95 29.65 -2.89
N LYS A 58 49.06 29.55 -3.65
CA LYS A 58 49.10 28.76 -4.87
C LYS A 58 48.44 27.45 -4.51
N ILE A 59 47.18 27.27 -4.92
CA ILE A 59 46.47 26.02 -4.71
C ILE A 59 47.25 25.06 -5.58
N ALA A 60 48.12 24.28 -4.94
CA ALA A 60 49.01 23.38 -5.65
C ALA A 60 48.13 22.49 -6.54
N ALA A 61 48.48 22.35 -7.82
CA ALA A 61 47.76 21.50 -8.77
C ALA A 61 47.55 20.06 -8.24
N SER A 62 48.37 19.63 -7.27
CA SER A 62 48.20 18.37 -6.54
C SER A 62 46.90 18.29 -5.73
N THR A 63 46.37 19.41 -5.22
CA THR A 63 45.15 19.43 -4.39
C THR A 63 43.89 19.23 -5.22
N ILE A 64 43.82 19.83 -6.41
CA ILE A 64 42.69 19.61 -7.33
C ILE A 64 42.69 18.17 -7.87
N ASN A 65 43.87 17.60 -8.15
CA ASN A 65 43.99 16.20 -8.57
C ASN A 65 43.50 15.22 -7.47
N LYS A 66 43.85 15.49 -6.20
CA LYS A 66 43.32 14.73 -5.05
C LYS A 66 41.80 14.84 -4.92
N ILE A 67 41.24 16.02 -5.20
CA ILE A 67 39.78 16.22 -5.23
C ILE A 67 39.13 15.41 -6.36
N HIS A 68 39.70 15.41 -7.57
CA HIS A 68 39.18 14.60 -8.67
C HIS A 68 39.23 13.10 -8.37
N GLN A 69 40.33 12.62 -7.78
CA GLN A 69 40.47 11.23 -7.38
C GLN A 69 39.44 10.85 -6.30
N ALA A 70 39.27 11.69 -5.27
CA ALA A 70 38.27 11.48 -4.23
C ALA A 70 36.84 11.44 -4.79
N ILE A 71 36.53 12.28 -5.78
CA ILE A 71 35.23 12.26 -6.47
C ILE A 71 35.04 10.95 -7.23
N ALA A 72 36.07 10.46 -7.94
CA ALA A 72 36.00 9.21 -8.67
C ALA A 72 35.79 8.01 -7.73
N GLU A 73 36.51 7.98 -6.60
CA GLU A 73 36.37 6.96 -5.56
C GLU A 73 34.96 6.99 -4.93
N LEU A 74 34.45 8.17 -4.59
CA LEU A 74 33.10 8.31 -4.03
C LEU A 74 32.01 7.89 -5.04
N LYS A 75 32.19 8.17 -6.34
CA LYS A 75 31.29 7.67 -7.40
C LYS A 75 31.33 6.16 -7.52
N ALA A 76 32.52 5.55 -7.46
CA ALA A 76 32.67 4.09 -7.48
C ALA A 76 31.98 3.43 -6.27
N LEU A 77 31.97 4.10 -5.11
CA LEU A 77 31.26 3.68 -3.90
C LEU A 77 29.76 4.00 -3.91
N GLY A 78 29.21 4.55 -5.00
CA GLY A 78 27.79 4.93 -5.10
C GLY A 78 27.38 6.07 -4.16
N THR A 79 28.35 6.83 -3.63
CA THR A 79 28.10 7.91 -2.67
C THR A 79 27.97 9.24 -3.39
N LYS A 80 26.96 10.05 -3.03
CA LYS A 80 26.75 11.38 -3.65
C LYS A 80 27.98 12.28 -3.48
N THR A 81 28.45 12.85 -4.58
CA THR A 81 29.62 13.73 -4.60
C THR A 81 29.22 15.17 -4.33
N ASN A 82 29.37 15.61 -3.08
CA ASN A 82 29.19 17.00 -2.67
C ASN A 82 30.42 17.48 -1.90
N THR A 83 30.57 18.80 -1.74
CA THR A 83 31.75 19.42 -1.07
C THR A 83 32.00 18.90 0.34
N ALA A 84 30.94 18.46 1.05
CA ALA A 84 31.05 17.96 2.42
C ALA A 84 31.60 16.53 2.45
N ASN A 85 31.10 15.66 1.58
CA ASN A 85 31.54 14.27 1.45
C ASN A 85 32.98 14.20 0.91
N VAL A 86 33.30 15.00 -0.09
CA VAL A 86 34.67 15.13 -0.61
C VAL A 86 35.62 15.65 0.47
N GLY A 87 35.20 16.66 1.25
CA GLY A 87 35.99 17.17 2.37
C GLY A 87 36.23 16.11 3.44
N LYS A 88 35.18 15.35 3.80
CA LYS A 88 35.27 14.25 4.77
C LYS A 88 36.20 13.13 4.29
N HIS A 89 36.13 12.75 3.01
CA HIS A 89 36.98 11.72 2.42
C HIS A 89 38.46 12.12 2.40
N LEU A 90 38.73 13.41 2.19
CA LEU A 90 40.09 13.97 2.12
C LEU A 90 40.62 14.51 3.45
N GLY A 91 39.82 14.51 4.52
CA GLY A 91 40.19 15.11 5.81
C GLY A 91 40.36 16.64 5.77
N ILE A 92 39.72 17.33 4.84
CA ILE A 92 39.79 18.79 4.68
C ILE A 92 38.42 19.45 4.88
N SER A 93 38.42 20.73 5.23
CA SER A 93 37.18 21.46 5.45
C SER A 93 36.37 21.62 4.16
N ARG A 94 35.03 21.60 4.29
CA ARG A 94 34.09 21.87 3.18
C ARG A 94 34.43 23.18 2.45
N GLN A 95 34.75 24.22 3.20
CA GLN A 95 35.10 25.54 2.66
C GLN A 95 36.38 25.49 1.83
N ARG A 96 37.35 24.65 2.21
CA ARG A 96 38.58 24.48 1.45
C ARG A 96 38.34 23.78 0.12
N VAL A 97 37.49 22.74 0.09
CA VAL A 97 37.06 22.08 -1.16
C VAL A 97 36.38 23.09 -2.09
N ASP A 98 35.47 23.90 -1.54
CA ASP A 98 34.73 24.93 -2.27
C ASP A 98 35.67 25.99 -2.88
N GLN A 99 36.62 26.50 -2.11
CA GLN A 99 37.64 27.45 -2.59
C GLN A 99 38.50 26.88 -3.72
N VAL A 100 38.91 25.61 -3.61
CA VAL A 100 39.75 24.96 -4.62
C VAL A 100 38.97 24.73 -5.91
N LEU A 101 37.73 24.23 -5.82
CA LEU A 101 36.88 24.07 -7.00
C LEU A 101 36.53 25.40 -7.65
N LYS A 102 36.31 26.46 -6.85
CA LYS A 102 36.07 27.82 -7.34
C LYS A 102 37.25 28.39 -8.10
N ALA A 103 38.46 28.24 -7.56
CA ALA A 103 39.68 28.74 -8.19
C ALA A 103 39.98 28.07 -9.53
N HIS A 104 39.54 26.83 -9.73
CA HIS A 104 39.77 26.05 -10.95
C HIS A 104 38.55 25.92 -11.87
N GLY A 105 37.41 26.55 -11.55
CA GLY A 105 36.19 26.45 -12.38
C GLY A 105 35.54 25.06 -12.43
N ASN A 106 35.88 24.16 -11.50
CA ASN A 106 35.56 22.73 -11.56
C ASN A 106 34.31 22.33 -10.75
N PHE A 107 33.42 23.27 -10.45
CA PHE A 107 32.20 22.95 -9.69
C PHE A 107 31.27 21.97 -10.41
N SER A 108 31.29 21.96 -11.75
CA SER A 108 30.50 21.07 -12.62
C SER A 108 30.75 19.57 -12.39
N ILE A 109 31.86 19.22 -11.74
CA ILE A 109 32.26 17.84 -11.46
C ILE A 109 31.45 17.27 -10.27
N LEU A 110 30.89 18.11 -9.41
CA LEU A 110 30.08 17.70 -8.25
C LEU A 110 28.62 17.46 -8.65
N ASP A 111 28.05 16.35 -8.16
CA ASP A 111 26.62 16.03 -8.36
C ASP A 111 25.71 17.16 -7.83
N SER A 112 26.10 17.82 -6.74
CA SER A 112 25.34 18.94 -6.17
C SER A 112 25.24 20.16 -7.09
N TYR A 113 26.23 20.37 -7.96
CA TYR A 113 26.22 21.48 -8.91
C TYR A 113 25.41 21.11 -10.15
N GLN A 114 25.57 19.89 -10.67
CA GLN A 114 24.74 19.36 -11.75
C GLN A 114 23.24 19.38 -11.40
N GLN A 115 22.89 19.10 -10.13
CA GLN A 115 21.51 19.26 -9.65
C GLN A 115 21.00 20.70 -9.68
N ARG A 116 21.87 21.70 -9.47
CA ARG A 116 21.47 23.12 -9.56
C ARG A 116 21.21 23.54 -11.01
N GLU A 117 22.03 23.08 -11.95
CA GLU A 117 21.83 23.37 -13.39
C GLU A 117 20.63 22.64 -13.97
N GLN A 118 20.29 21.45 -13.46
CA GLN A 118 19.12 20.69 -13.91
C GLN A 118 17.80 21.24 -13.36
N ARG A 119 17.80 21.98 -12.24
CA ARG A 119 16.58 22.49 -11.61
C ARG A 119 15.72 23.38 -12.52
N PRO A 120 16.29 24.38 -13.24
CA PRO A 120 15.54 25.17 -14.22
C PRO A 120 14.92 24.31 -15.33
N LEU A 121 15.68 23.37 -15.88
CA LEU A 121 15.21 22.47 -16.95
C LEU A 121 14.05 21.59 -16.48
N ILE A 122 14.13 21.06 -15.25
CA ILE A 122 13.04 20.30 -14.63
C ILE A 122 11.81 21.19 -14.43
N ALA A 123 11.99 22.44 -14.01
CA ALA A 123 10.88 23.37 -13.81
C ALA A 123 10.18 23.72 -15.13
N GLU A 124 10.94 23.96 -16.21
CA GLU A 124 10.38 24.15 -17.55
C GLU A 124 9.66 22.90 -18.06
N ALA A 125 10.26 21.72 -17.88
CA ALA A 125 9.62 20.47 -18.24
C ALA A 125 8.31 20.27 -17.48
N LEU A 126 8.25 20.57 -16.17
CA LEU A 126 7.02 20.44 -15.38
C LEU A 126 5.93 21.44 -15.79
N LYS A 127 6.29 22.64 -16.26
CA LYS A 127 5.33 23.64 -16.74
C LYS A 127 4.60 23.22 -18.01
N SER A 128 5.14 22.27 -18.77
CA SER A 128 4.45 21.73 -19.95
C SER A 128 3.39 20.68 -19.62
N PHE A 129 3.35 20.19 -18.37
CA PHE A 129 2.33 19.26 -17.90
C PHE A 129 1.20 19.98 -17.17
N ASP A 130 -0.04 19.51 -17.36
CA ASP A 130 -1.16 19.90 -16.51
C ASP A 130 -1.01 19.26 -15.12
N THR A 131 -0.32 19.97 -14.24
CA THR A 131 0.02 19.54 -12.88
C THR A 131 -0.99 20.01 -11.85
N ALA A 132 -1.94 20.86 -12.23
CA ALA A 132 -2.81 21.56 -11.28
C ALA A 132 -3.55 20.58 -10.35
N ASN A 133 -4.05 19.48 -10.89
CA ASN A 133 -4.86 18.50 -10.15
C ASN A 133 -4.06 17.30 -9.62
N LEU A 134 -2.73 17.34 -9.76
CA LEU A 134 -1.84 16.26 -9.30
C LEU A 134 -1.35 16.57 -7.88
N THR A 135 -1.22 15.51 -7.08
CA THR A 135 -0.59 15.52 -5.77
C THR A 135 0.93 15.57 -5.91
N LEU A 136 1.64 15.96 -4.85
CA LEU A 136 3.11 15.96 -4.84
C LEU A 136 3.71 14.63 -5.32
N ASP A 137 3.12 13.51 -4.91
CA ASP A 137 3.57 12.18 -5.32
C ASP A 137 3.26 11.86 -6.79
N GLU A 138 2.10 12.28 -7.30
CA GLU A 138 1.76 12.11 -8.71
C GLU A 138 2.66 12.96 -9.60
N VAL A 139 2.90 14.22 -9.22
CA VAL A 139 3.84 15.11 -9.93
C VAL A 139 5.25 14.52 -9.91
N TYR A 140 5.70 13.96 -8.78
CA TYR A 140 7.02 13.35 -8.66
C TYR A 140 7.19 12.08 -9.52
N ASN A 141 6.09 11.40 -9.85
CA ASN A 141 6.07 10.20 -10.67
C ASN A 141 5.81 10.45 -12.16
N LEU A 142 5.73 11.72 -12.59
CA LEU A 142 5.67 12.07 -14.01
C LEU A 142 6.88 11.51 -14.79
N PRO A 143 6.75 11.25 -16.10
CA PRO A 143 7.79 10.65 -16.93
C PRO A 143 8.93 11.63 -17.26
N ILE A 144 9.45 12.33 -16.26
CA ILE A 144 10.62 13.21 -16.34
C ILE A 144 11.75 12.51 -15.56
N ALA A 145 12.74 11.99 -16.29
CA ALA A 145 13.79 11.12 -15.74
C ALA A 145 14.59 11.79 -14.60
N GLU A 146 14.69 13.12 -14.66
CA GLU A 146 15.47 13.95 -13.76
C GLU A 146 14.74 14.25 -12.44
N LEU A 147 13.41 14.07 -12.36
CA LEU A 147 12.65 14.30 -11.12
C LEU A 147 13.13 13.41 -9.98
N LYS A 148 13.47 12.14 -10.30
CA LYS A 148 13.96 11.17 -9.31
C LYS A 148 15.31 11.56 -8.70
N LYS A 149 16.04 12.51 -9.31
CA LYS A 149 17.31 13.03 -8.79
C LYS A 149 17.09 14.11 -7.74
N LEU A 150 15.91 14.73 -7.68
CA LEU A 150 15.56 15.71 -6.66
C LEU A 150 15.30 15.03 -5.31
N ASN A 151 15.54 15.77 -4.23
CA ASN A 151 15.19 15.31 -2.89
C ASN A 151 13.67 15.40 -2.69
N ARG A 152 13.01 14.28 -2.42
CA ARG A 152 11.56 14.20 -2.17
C ARG A 152 11.11 15.13 -1.04
N THR A 153 11.90 15.27 0.03
CA THR A 153 11.57 16.15 1.16
C THR A 153 11.53 17.63 0.78
N GLY A 154 12.31 18.06 -0.22
CA GLY A 154 12.36 19.44 -0.70
C GLY A 154 11.54 19.69 -1.97
N PHE A 155 10.84 18.67 -2.48
CA PHE A 155 10.15 18.74 -3.76
C PHE A 155 8.94 19.68 -3.74
N GLY A 156 8.16 19.67 -2.65
CA GLY A 156 7.05 20.60 -2.47
C GLY A 156 7.50 22.05 -2.52
N GLN A 157 8.58 22.39 -1.79
CA GLN A 157 9.16 23.73 -1.84
C GLN A 157 9.65 24.11 -3.25
N PHE A 158 10.26 23.16 -3.96
CA PHE A 158 10.68 23.38 -5.35
C PHE A 158 9.52 23.73 -6.28
N LEU A 159 8.36 23.08 -6.15
CA LEU A 159 7.17 23.40 -6.94
C LEU A 159 6.64 24.81 -6.62
N ILE A 160 6.63 25.18 -5.33
CA ILE A 160 6.21 26.51 -4.85
C ILE A 160 7.14 27.59 -5.41
N ASP A 161 8.45 27.43 -5.25
CA ASP A 161 9.46 28.40 -5.70
C ASP A 161 9.38 28.67 -7.21
N ASN A 162 8.99 27.65 -7.99
CA ASN A 162 8.87 27.73 -9.45
C ASN A 162 7.44 28.02 -9.94
N LYS A 163 6.49 28.31 -9.04
CA LYS A 163 5.08 28.59 -9.34
C LYS A 163 4.40 27.49 -10.15
N ILE A 164 4.72 26.24 -9.87
CA ILE A 164 4.12 25.08 -10.56
C ILE A 164 2.83 24.71 -9.82
N PRO A 165 1.66 24.81 -10.46
CA PRO A 165 0.39 24.52 -9.82
C PRO A 165 0.32 23.04 -9.44
N HIS A 166 -0.06 22.76 -8.20
CA HIS A 166 -0.25 21.41 -7.71
C HIS A 166 -1.36 21.41 -6.66
N SER A 167 -1.81 20.22 -6.29
CA SER A 167 -2.71 20.02 -5.15
C SER A 167 -1.93 19.42 -3.99
N SER A 168 -1.88 20.13 -2.87
CA SER A 168 -1.16 19.66 -1.69
C SER A 168 -2.04 18.75 -0.82
N THR A 169 -3.36 18.95 -0.87
CA THR A 169 -4.34 18.27 -0.01
C THR A 169 -5.54 17.74 -0.80
N ILE A 170 -6.26 16.80 -0.19
CA ILE A 170 -7.50 16.24 -0.75
C ILE A 170 -8.57 17.34 -0.83
N GLU A 171 -8.61 18.21 0.17
CA GLU A 171 -9.47 19.38 0.26
C GLU A 171 -9.30 20.31 -0.93
N GLU A 172 -8.06 20.64 -1.29
CA GLU A 172 -7.76 21.46 -2.46
C GLU A 172 -8.22 20.79 -3.76
N ARG A 173 -8.03 19.47 -3.91
CA ARG A 173 -8.55 18.73 -5.08
C ARG A 173 -10.07 18.79 -5.15
N LEU A 174 -10.75 18.56 -4.03
CA LEU A 174 -12.21 18.59 -3.96
C LEU A 174 -12.75 19.99 -4.22
N SER A 175 -12.09 21.06 -3.76
CA SER A 175 -12.53 22.45 -3.97
C SER A 175 -12.58 22.88 -5.45
N ARG A 176 -11.83 22.19 -6.32
CA ARG A 176 -11.76 22.48 -7.76
C ARG A 176 -12.74 21.66 -8.59
N ILE A 177 -13.42 20.70 -7.97
CA ILE A 177 -14.45 19.88 -8.60
C ILE A 177 -15.80 20.39 -8.12
N ASP A 178 -16.80 20.41 -9.00
CA ASP A 178 -18.18 20.58 -8.57
C ASP A 178 -18.66 19.30 -7.88
N THR A 179 -18.28 19.16 -6.59
CA THR A 179 -18.50 17.94 -5.79
C THR A 179 -19.98 17.60 -5.63
N SER A 180 -20.87 18.59 -5.77
CA SER A 180 -22.32 18.43 -5.65
C SER A 180 -22.91 17.43 -6.65
N LYS A 181 -22.25 17.25 -7.81
CA LYS A 181 -22.68 16.37 -8.90
C LYS A 181 -22.33 14.89 -8.68
N TYR A 182 -21.38 14.61 -7.80
CA TYR A 182 -20.76 13.29 -7.67
C TYR A 182 -20.99 12.69 -6.30
N THR A 183 -21.17 11.37 -6.25
CA THR A 183 -21.28 10.63 -4.99
C THR A 183 -19.94 10.54 -4.29
N ALA A 184 -19.93 10.34 -2.97
CA ALA A 184 -18.68 10.15 -2.22
C ALA A 184 -17.79 9.02 -2.80
N GLN A 185 -18.40 8.00 -3.42
CA GLN A 185 -17.68 6.88 -4.02
C GLN A 185 -17.09 7.24 -5.39
N GLU A 186 -17.79 8.04 -6.19
CA GLU A 186 -17.27 8.58 -7.45
C GLU A 186 -16.15 9.59 -7.18
N LEU A 187 -16.35 10.50 -6.22
CA LEU A 187 -15.32 11.44 -5.79
C LEU A 187 -14.05 10.72 -5.33
N CYS A 188 -14.21 9.68 -4.50
CA CYS A 188 -13.11 8.80 -4.05
C CYS A 188 -12.33 8.17 -5.21
N LYS A 189 -13.01 7.73 -6.28
CA LYS A 189 -12.36 7.21 -7.50
C LYS A 189 -11.64 8.30 -8.29
N MET A 190 -12.23 9.49 -8.41
CA MET A 190 -11.63 10.61 -9.14
C MET A 190 -10.35 11.13 -8.47
N ILE A 191 -10.29 11.08 -7.14
CA ILE A 191 -9.10 11.51 -6.39
C ILE A 191 -8.11 10.36 -6.11
N ASP A 192 -8.44 9.13 -6.50
CA ASP A 192 -7.66 7.90 -6.25
C ASP A 192 -7.17 7.76 -4.79
N ARG A 193 -8.11 7.87 -3.84
CA ARG A 193 -7.82 7.76 -2.39
C ARG A 193 -8.80 6.84 -1.69
N ASP A 194 -8.47 6.52 -0.43
CA ASP A 194 -9.32 5.70 0.42
C ASP A 194 -10.71 6.32 0.65
N PHE A 195 -11.74 5.49 0.55
CA PHE A 195 -13.14 5.92 0.66
C PHE A 195 -13.46 6.49 2.04
N ARG A 196 -12.92 5.93 3.13
CA ARG A 196 -13.20 6.43 4.48
C ARG A 196 -12.57 7.79 4.68
N ALA A 197 -11.30 7.95 4.29
CA ALA A 197 -10.61 9.23 4.39
C ALA A 197 -11.34 10.33 3.60
N THR A 198 -11.72 10.04 2.35
CA THR A 198 -12.47 10.95 1.49
C THR A 198 -13.80 11.35 2.13
N ARG A 199 -14.55 10.36 2.63
CA ARG A 199 -15.85 10.56 3.26
C ARG A 199 -15.73 11.41 4.53
N ASP A 200 -14.73 11.14 5.36
CA ASP A 200 -14.51 11.89 6.61
C ASP A 200 -14.17 13.36 6.33
N ILE A 201 -13.38 13.64 5.28
CA ILE A 201 -13.08 15.01 4.82
C ILE A 201 -14.35 15.71 4.32
N LEU A 202 -15.15 15.05 3.49
CA LEU A 202 -16.40 15.59 2.97
C LEU A 202 -17.35 16.00 4.12
N TYR A 203 -17.51 15.16 5.15
CA TYR A 203 -18.34 15.46 6.31
C TYR A 203 -17.72 16.52 7.23
N ARG A 204 -16.44 16.40 7.56
CA ARG A 204 -15.74 17.31 8.48
C ARG A 204 -15.75 18.75 7.95
N ASN A 205 -15.51 18.91 6.66
CA ASN A 205 -15.41 20.22 6.01
C ASN A 205 -16.75 20.69 5.42
N LYS A 206 -17.84 19.94 5.64
CA LYS A 206 -19.19 20.23 5.14
C LYS A 206 -19.22 20.51 3.62
N ILE A 207 -18.40 19.78 2.86
CA ILE A 207 -18.34 19.91 1.40
C ILE A 207 -19.62 19.29 0.82
N PRO A 208 -20.37 20.00 -0.04
CA PRO A 208 -21.59 19.45 -0.63
C PRO A 208 -21.23 18.34 -1.62
N PHE A 209 -21.83 17.17 -1.49
CA PHE A 209 -21.68 16.07 -2.45
C PHE A 209 -23.01 15.36 -2.69
N LYS A 210 -23.15 14.69 -3.85
CA LYS A 210 -24.35 13.91 -4.17
C LYS A 210 -24.50 12.80 -3.14
N SER A 211 -25.49 12.92 -2.28
CA SER A 211 -25.74 11.87 -1.29
C SER A 211 -26.06 10.58 -2.07
N GLY A 212 -25.23 9.54 -1.92
CA GLY A 212 -25.58 8.18 -2.32
C GLY A 212 -26.67 7.57 -1.42
N VAL A 213 -27.29 8.39 -0.56
CA VAL A 213 -28.35 7.99 0.34
C VAL A 213 -29.57 7.70 -0.51
N ARG A 214 -29.81 6.40 -0.73
CA ARG A 214 -31.07 5.73 -1.07
C ARG A 214 -32.05 6.65 -1.80
N ASN A 215 -32.22 6.49 -3.12
CA ASN A 215 -33.26 7.15 -3.94
C ASN A 215 -34.42 7.60 -3.05
N ARG A 216 -34.44 8.90 -2.71
CA ARG A 216 -35.42 9.46 -1.78
C ARG A 216 -36.84 9.12 -2.23
N GLU A 217 -37.02 9.05 -3.55
CA GLU A 217 -38.20 8.56 -4.25
C GLU A 217 -38.51 7.07 -4.02
N LYS A 218 -37.51 6.17 -4.08
CA LYS A 218 -37.71 4.74 -3.78
C LYS A 218 -38.05 4.52 -2.30
N MET A 219 -37.43 5.28 -1.40
CA MET A 219 -37.76 5.25 0.02
C MET A 219 -39.17 5.81 0.28
N ALA A 220 -39.51 6.93 -0.33
CA ALA A 220 -40.85 7.53 -0.25
C ALA A 220 -41.91 6.56 -0.78
N ALA A 221 -41.66 5.91 -1.93
CA ALA A 221 -42.55 4.90 -2.48
C ALA A 221 -42.71 3.68 -1.58
N LEU A 222 -41.64 3.22 -0.91
CA LEU A 222 -41.73 2.13 0.07
C LEU A 222 -42.55 2.55 1.30
N LEU A 223 -42.34 3.77 1.81
CA LEU A 223 -43.06 4.28 2.97
C LEU A 223 -44.55 4.53 2.68
N GLU A 224 -44.90 5.02 1.49
CA GLU A 224 -46.29 5.13 1.04
C GLU A 224 -46.95 3.74 0.96
N ARG A 225 -46.28 2.77 0.34
CA ARG A 225 -46.78 1.38 0.30
C ARG A 225 -46.89 0.73 1.69
N LEU A 226 -46.05 1.12 2.65
CA LEU A 226 -46.14 0.68 4.04
C LEU A 226 -47.30 1.36 4.80
N ARG A 227 -47.78 2.53 4.35
CA ARG A 227 -48.98 3.19 4.89
C ARG A 227 -50.28 2.58 4.36
N GLU A 228 -50.26 2.05 3.14
CA GLU A 228 -51.40 1.39 2.49
C GLU A 228 -51.80 0.05 3.14
N ILE A 229 -50.88 -0.55 3.90
CA ILE A 229 -51.10 -1.83 4.59
C ILE A 229 -51.12 -1.60 6.09
N ASP A 230 -52.00 -2.29 6.82
CA ASP A 230 -51.91 -2.36 8.28
C ASP A 230 -50.66 -3.16 8.70
N SER A 231 -49.54 -2.45 8.79
CA SER A 231 -48.23 -3.02 9.08
C SER A 231 -48.17 -3.68 10.46
N THR A 232 -49.09 -3.36 11.37
CA THR A 232 -49.15 -3.92 12.73
C THR A 232 -49.50 -5.41 12.76
N GLN A 233 -50.12 -5.92 11.70
CA GLN A 233 -50.53 -7.33 11.60
C GLN A 233 -49.40 -8.27 11.16
N TYR A 234 -48.34 -7.72 10.59
CA TYR A 234 -47.26 -8.48 9.95
C TYR A 234 -45.93 -8.28 10.67
N THR A 235 -45.13 -9.35 10.74
CA THR A 235 -43.77 -9.29 11.27
C THR A 235 -42.82 -8.61 10.29
N SER A 236 -41.67 -8.12 10.77
CA SER A 236 -40.65 -7.51 9.90
C SER A 236 -40.18 -8.38 8.73
N ARG A 237 -40.31 -9.72 8.86
CA ARG A 237 -39.95 -10.66 7.80
C ARG A 237 -41.07 -10.85 6.79
N GLU A 238 -42.31 -10.95 7.26
CA GLU A 238 -43.50 -11.03 6.38
C GLU A 238 -43.66 -9.72 5.59
N LEU A 239 -43.49 -8.57 6.23
CA LEU A 239 -43.47 -7.27 5.53
C LEU A 239 -42.38 -7.25 4.44
N TYR A 240 -41.18 -7.73 4.77
CA TYR A 240 -40.08 -7.78 3.80
C TYR A 240 -40.39 -8.67 2.58
N GLU A 241 -41.08 -9.79 2.79
CA GLU A 241 -41.51 -10.71 1.74
C GLU A 241 -42.63 -10.09 0.88
N ILE A 242 -43.60 -9.39 1.50
CA ILE A 242 -44.68 -8.67 0.81
C ILE A 242 -44.13 -7.58 -0.12
N PHE A 243 -43.08 -6.86 0.29
CA PHE A 243 -42.50 -5.77 -0.51
C PHE A 243 -41.38 -6.21 -1.46
N GLY A 244 -41.17 -7.52 -1.64
CA GLY A 244 -40.37 -8.08 -2.74
C GLY A 244 -38.85 -8.02 -2.56
N GLY A 245 -38.35 -7.97 -1.31
CA GLY A 245 -37.01 -8.42 -0.92
C GLY A 245 -35.79 -7.92 -1.73
N LYS A 246 -35.83 -6.73 -2.35
CA LYS A 246 -34.73 -6.23 -3.19
C LYS A 246 -33.47 -5.81 -2.41
N GLU A 247 -33.60 -5.47 -1.13
CA GLU A 247 -32.49 -5.16 -0.21
C GLU A 247 -32.30 -6.28 0.82
N THR A 248 -31.28 -6.24 1.69
CA THR A 248 -31.18 -7.24 2.77
C THR A 248 -32.23 -7.02 3.87
N LEU A 249 -32.70 -8.10 4.49
CA LEU A 249 -33.66 -8.04 5.62
C LEU A 249 -33.16 -7.16 6.79
N THR A 250 -31.85 -7.15 7.04
CA THR A 250 -31.22 -6.29 8.05
C THR A 250 -31.40 -4.81 7.72
N ASN A 251 -31.21 -4.43 6.45
CA ASN A 251 -31.42 -3.06 6.01
C ASN A 251 -32.89 -2.68 6.07
N PHE A 252 -33.80 -3.58 5.70
CA PHE A 252 -35.24 -3.38 5.80
C PHE A 252 -35.71 -3.16 7.25
N ARG A 253 -35.22 -3.97 8.20
CA ARG A 253 -35.51 -3.77 9.63
C ARG A 253 -35.03 -2.42 10.15
N ARG A 254 -33.86 -1.98 9.69
CA ARG A 254 -33.34 -0.67 10.03
C ARG A 254 -34.23 0.45 9.47
N ILE A 255 -34.76 0.31 8.26
CA ILE A 255 -35.73 1.27 7.69
C ILE A 255 -36.99 1.35 8.56
N LEU A 256 -37.59 0.22 8.93
CA LEU A 256 -38.76 0.21 9.81
C LEU A 256 -38.49 0.92 11.15
N SER A 257 -37.30 0.72 11.72
CA SER A 257 -36.87 1.36 12.97
C SER A 257 -36.61 2.86 12.80
N ASP A 258 -35.82 3.26 11.79
CA ASP A 258 -35.44 4.66 11.54
C ASP A 258 -36.68 5.53 11.24
N HIS A 259 -37.69 4.95 10.58
CA HIS A 259 -38.94 5.63 10.24
C HIS A 259 -40.09 5.35 11.21
N LYS A 260 -39.83 4.66 12.34
CA LYS A 260 -40.82 4.35 13.39
C LYS A 260 -42.09 3.69 12.87
N VAL A 261 -41.98 2.86 11.82
CA VAL A 261 -43.10 2.11 11.26
C VAL A 261 -43.51 1.03 12.26
N PRO A 262 -44.76 0.99 12.74
CA PRO A 262 -45.21 -0.03 13.67
C PRO A 262 -45.33 -1.36 12.93
N TYR A 263 -44.90 -2.45 13.54
CA TYR A 263 -45.05 -3.79 12.97
C TYR A 263 -45.30 -4.80 14.08
N LYS A 264 -45.82 -5.98 13.73
CA LYS A 264 -46.02 -7.08 14.68
C LYS A 264 -44.68 -7.48 15.26
N LYS A 265 -44.41 -6.96 16.46
CA LYS A 265 -43.34 -7.46 17.30
C LYS A 265 -43.82 -8.80 17.81
N ILE A 266 -43.09 -9.86 17.51
CA ILE A 266 -43.30 -11.12 18.19
C ILE A 266 -42.94 -10.84 19.65
N GLN A 267 -43.95 -10.53 20.48
CA GLN A 267 -43.83 -10.38 21.93
C GLN A 267 -43.60 -11.77 22.51
N GLY A 268 -42.41 -12.30 22.27
CA GLY A 268 -41.76 -13.19 23.21
C GLY A 268 -40.63 -12.38 23.82
N LYS A 269 -40.71 -12.08 25.12
CA LYS A 269 -39.50 -12.22 25.93
C LYS A 269 -38.91 -13.57 25.53
N TYR A 270 -37.66 -13.59 25.07
CA TYR A 270 -36.96 -14.79 24.63
C TYR A 270 -37.25 -15.95 25.58
N ASP A 271 -38.24 -16.78 25.25
CA ASP A 271 -38.56 -17.97 26.03
C ASP A 271 -37.49 -18.98 25.62
N GLY A 272 -36.39 -18.95 26.36
CA GLY A 272 -35.23 -19.81 26.14
C GLY A 272 -35.66 -21.28 26.00
N LYS A 273 -36.76 -21.70 26.64
CA LYS A 273 -37.28 -23.06 26.53
C LYS A 273 -37.84 -23.40 25.15
N ARG A 274 -38.70 -22.56 24.56
CA ARG A 274 -39.29 -22.84 23.24
C ARG A 274 -38.25 -22.76 22.11
N THR A 275 -37.30 -21.83 22.23
CA THR A 275 -36.18 -21.72 21.27
C THR A 275 -35.23 -22.90 21.39
N ARG A 276 -34.92 -23.35 22.62
CA ARG A 276 -34.13 -24.56 22.86
C ARG A 276 -34.80 -25.80 22.27
N GLN A 277 -36.11 -25.99 22.47
CA GLN A 277 -36.86 -27.12 21.91
C GLN A 277 -36.83 -27.14 20.38
N ILE A 278 -37.05 -26.01 19.72
CA ILE A 278 -36.98 -25.91 18.24
C ILE A 278 -35.56 -26.21 17.73
N LEU A 279 -34.52 -25.72 18.43
CA LEU A 279 -33.13 -26.02 18.05
C LEU A 279 -32.77 -27.49 18.25
N LEU A 280 -33.24 -28.13 19.33
CA LEU A 280 -33.04 -29.55 19.59
C LEU A 280 -33.76 -30.42 18.57
N GLN A 281 -35.00 -30.06 18.21
CA GLN A 281 -35.75 -30.74 17.15
C GLN A 281 -35.00 -30.69 15.82
N LYS A 282 -34.56 -29.50 15.41
CA LYS A 282 -33.76 -29.34 14.17
C LYS A 282 -32.40 -30.05 14.23
N LEU A 283 -31.80 -30.21 15.41
CA LEU A 283 -30.58 -31.01 15.56
C LEU A 283 -30.87 -32.50 15.41
N SER A 284 -32.01 -33.00 15.93
CA SER A 284 -32.40 -34.41 15.81
C SER A 284 -32.71 -34.84 14.37
N GLU A 285 -33.04 -33.89 13.50
CA GLU A 285 -33.29 -34.11 12.07
C GLU A 285 -32.00 -34.17 11.23
N LEU A 286 -30.82 -33.90 11.83
CA LEU A 286 -29.54 -33.86 11.14
C LEU A 286 -28.59 -34.96 11.63
N GLU A 287 -27.75 -35.47 10.72
CA GLU A 287 -26.61 -36.31 11.09
C GLU A 287 -25.49 -35.44 11.70
N THR A 288 -25.67 -35.02 12.96
CA THR A 288 -24.83 -34.01 13.62
C THR A 288 -23.35 -34.40 13.72
N GLN A 289 -23.03 -35.69 13.72
CA GLN A 289 -21.68 -36.25 13.77
C GLN A 289 -20.78 -35.84 12.58
N ASN A 290 -21.39 -35.46 11.45
CA ASN A 290 -20.67 -35.10 10.22
C ASN A 290 -20.30 -33.61 10.15
N TYR A 291 -20.77 -32.79 11.08
CA TYR A 291 -20.69 -31.33 10.99
C TYR A 291 -20.18 -30.69 12.28
N SER A 292 -19.35 -29.65 12.14
CA SER A 292 -18.88 -28.90 13.31
C SER A 292 -20.01 -28.03 13.86
N ILE A 293 -19.93 -27.65 15.14
CA ILE A 293 -20.95 -26.79 15.79
C ILE A 293 -21.18 -25.50 14.99
N SER A 294 -20.12 -24.94 14.38
CA SER A 294 -20.24 -23.75 13.53
C SER A 294 -21.02 -24.01 12.25
N GLN A 295 -20.83 -25.18 11.63
CA GLN A 295 -21.56 -25.60 10.42
C GLN A 295 -23.02 -25.89 10.74
N LEU A 296 -23.29 -26.63 11.81
CA LEU A 296 -24.64 -26.90 12.32
C LEU A 296 -25.37 -25.60 12.66
N ALA A 297 -24.69 -24.65 13.31
CA ALA A 297 -25.28 -23.34 13.60
C ALA A 297 -25.71 -22.61 12.32
N THR A 298 -24.88 -22.67 11.28
CA THR A 298 -25.18 -22.05 9.99
C THR A 298 -26.37 -22.74 9.30
N MET A 299 -26.41 -24.08 9.29
CA MET A 299 -27.49 -24.86 8.67
C MET A 299 -28.84 -24.65 9.35
N ILE A 300 -28.84 -24.54 10.68
CA ILE A 300 -30.06 -24.38 11.49
C ILE A 300 -30.50 -22.90 11.59
N GLY A 301 -29.67 -21.97 11.08
CA GLY A 301 -29.95 -20.53 11.08
C GLY A 301 -29.75 -19.87 12.44
N THR A 302 -28.77 -20.33 13.21
CA THR A 302 -28.42 -19.83 14.56
C THR A 302 -26.93 -19.51 14.66
N THR A 303 -26.45 -19.17 15.86
CA THR A 303 -25.03 -18.89 16.12
C THR A 303 -24.37 -20.02 16.90
N ARG A 304 -23.04 -20.16 16.76
CA ARG A 304 -22.23 -21.10 17.56
C ARG A 304 -22.41 -20.87 19.06
N GLN A 305 -22.51 -19.61 19.50
CA GLN A 305 -22.66 -19.24 20.91
C GLN A 305 -23.99 -19.72 21.49
N THR A 306 -25.05 -19.73 20.68
CA THR A 306 -26.36 -20.25 21.07
C THR A 306 -26.41 -21.78 21.03
N LEU A 307 -25.72 -22.40 20.06
CA LEU A 307 -25.79 -23.84 19.83
C LEU A 307 -24.83 -24.67 20.71
N ALA A 308 -23.63 -24.14 20.99
CA ALA A 308 -22.60 -24.87 21.73
C ALA A 308 -23.03 -25.33 23.14
N PRO A 309 -23.72 -24.50 23.96
CA PRO A 309 -24.22 -24.93 25.26
C PRO A 309 -25.23 -26.09 25.15
N LEU A 310 -26.10 -26.08 24.13
CA LEU A 310 -27.10 -27.12 23.93
C LEU A 310 -26.48 -28.46 23.50
N VAL A 311 -25.50 -28.40 22.60
CA VAL A 311 -24.75 -29.58 22.18
C VAL A 311 -24.01 -30.20 23.37
N ALA A 312 -23.44 -29.38 24.25
CA ALA A 312 -22.76 -29.85 25.46
C ALA A 312 -23.74 -30.39 26.52
N GLU A 313 -24.82 -29.67 26.81
CA GLU A 313 -25.84 -30.02 27.82
C GLU A 313 -26.56 -31.33 27.47
N HIS A 314 -26.78 -31.60 26.17
CA HIS A 314 -27.47 -32.79 25.69
C HIS A 314 -26.55 -33.86 25.10
N ASN A 315 -25.22 -33.73 25.26
CA ASN A 315 -24.22 -34.68 24.75
C ASN A 315 -24.40 -35.03 23.26
N ILE A 316 -24.78 -34.06 22.43
CA ILE A 316 -25.05 -34.31 21.01
C ILE A 316 -23.71 -34.57 20.29
N PRO A 317 -23.55 -35.72 19.61
CA PRO A 317 -22.32 -36.03 18.90
C PRO A 317 -22.13 -35.05 17.75
N THR A 318 -21.03 -34.31 17.77
CA THR A 318 -20.69 -33.33 16.73
C THR A 318 -19.24 -33.48 16.29
N TYR A 319 -18.95 -33.04 15.06
CA TYR A 319 -17.60 -33.05 14.54
C TYR A 319 -16.72 -32.02 15.30
N LYS A 320 -15.70 -32.51 16.02
CA LYS A 320 -14.74 -31.64 16.73
C LYS A 320 -13.65 -31.14 15.78
N ASP A 321 -13.65 -29.83 15.50
CA ASP A 321 -12.62 -29.15 14.68
C ASP A 321 -11.22 -29.18 15.31
N ARG A 322 -11.12 -29.34 16.63
CA ARG A 322 -9.87 -29.50 17.38
C ARG A 322 -10.04 -30.65 18.38
N ARG A 323 -9.30 -31.73 18.16
CA ARG A 323 -9.19 -32.86 19.09
C ARG A 323 -7.83 -32.80 19.78
N SER A 324 -7.75 -33.21 21.05
CA SER A 324 -6.48 -33.27 21.77
C SER A 324 -5.56 -34.33 21.16
N LYS A 325 -4.25 -34.28 21.47
CA LYS A 325 -3.30 -35.29 21.00
C LYS A 325 -3.69 -36.70 21.47
N ASP A 326 -4.23 -36.80 22.68
CA ASP A 326 -4.64 -38.06 23.31
C ASP A 326 -5.93 -38.61 22.68
N GLU A 327 -6.89 -37.74 22.33
CA GLU A 327 -8.09 -38.12 21.59
C GLU A 327 -7.78 -38.60 20.16
N MET A 328 -6.66 -38.15 19.58
CA MET A 328 -6.23 -38.50 18.22
C MET A 328 -5.39 -39.78 18.17
N ALA A 329 -4.75 -40.17 19.27
CA ALA A 329 -3.88 -41.34 19.34
C ALA A 329 -4.54 -42.65 18.87
N PRO A 330 -5.73 -43.06 19.38
CA PRO A 330 -6.36 -44.31 18.97
C PRO A 330 -6.81 -44.29 17.50
N ILE A 331 -7.16 -43.11 16.97
CA ILE A 331 -7.58 -42.93 15.58
C ILE A 331 -6.39 -43.17 14.62
N TRP A 332 -5.22 -42.65 14.98
CA TRP A 332 -3.99 -42.87 14.20
C TRP A 332 -3.42 -44.27 14.37
N GLU A 333 -3.70 -44.95 15.46
CA GLU A 333 -3.36 -46.35 15.65
C GLU A 333 -4.20 -47.25 14.73
N LYS A 334 -5.52 -47.01 14.64
CA LYS A 334 -6.42 -47.68 13.69
C LYS A 334 -5.99 -47.49 12.22
N LEU A 335 -5.44 -46.33 11.87
CA LEU A 335 -4.90 -46.08 10.54
C LEU A 335 -3.57 -46.83 10.30
N ARG A 336 -2.74 -47.01 11.34
CA ARG A 336 -1.45 -47.72 11.28
C ARG A 336 -1.61 -49.24 11.23
N SER A 337 -2.72 -49.77 11.73
CA SER A 337 -3.02 -51.20 11.69
C SER A 337 -3.60 -51.70 10.36
N VAL A 338 -3.79 -50.81 9.37
CA VAL A 338 -4.38 -51.15 8.06
C VAL A 338 -3.38 -50.86 6.95
N ASP A 339 -3.32 -51.72 5.93
CA ASP A 339 -2.59 -51.44 4.70
C ASP A 339 -3.31 -50.33 3.92
N THR A 340 -2.89 -49.08 4.17
CA THR A 340 -3.52 -47.89 3.61
C THR A 340 -3.42 -47.82 2.08
N SER A 341 -2.53 -48.59 1.45
CA SER A 341 -2.30 -48.56 0.00
C SER A 341 -3.47 -49.12 -0.82
N GLN A 342 -4.31 -49.95 -0.20
CA GLN A 342 -5.44 -50.61 -0.85
C GLN A 342 -6.69 -49.73 -0.94
N TYR A 343 -6.76 -48.70 -0.09
CA TYR A 343 -7.95 -47.88 0.10
C TYR A 343 -7.78 -46.47 -0.46
N THR A 344 -8.86 -45.92 -0.99
CA THR A 344 -8.95 -44.51 -1.38
C THR A 344 -9.05 -43.60 -0.15
N ALA A 345 -8.80 -42.30 -0.33
CA ALA A 345 -8.87 -41.36 0.77
C ALA A 345 -10.29 -41.26 1.39
N GLU A 346 -11.35 -41.51 0.61
CA GLU A 346 -12.73 -41.54 1.10
C GLU A 346 -13.00 -42.81 1.92
N GLU A 347 -12.51 -43.97 1.47
CA GLU A 347 -12.63 -45.26 2.18
C GLU A 347 -11.82 -45.27 3.48
N LEU A 348 -10.61 -44.70 3.47
CA LEU A 348 -9.82 -44.51 4.70
C LEU A 348 -10.53 -43.60 5.70
N LEU A 349 -11.23 -42.57 5.23
CA LEU A 349 -12.02 -41.68 6.10
C LEU A 349 -13.19 -42.44 6.76
N ALA A 350 -13.86 -43.29 5.98
CA ALA A 350 -14.93 -44.14 6.46
C ALA A 350 -14.44 -45.18 7.48
N LEU A 351 -13.25 -45.77 7.27
CA LEU A 351 -12.61 -46.67 8.25
C LEU A 351 -12.29 -45.96 9.58
N LEU A 352 -12.08 -44.65 9.55
CA LEU A 352 -11.92 -43.83 10.75
C LEU A 352 -13.26 -43.31 11.30
N ASP A 353 -14.40 -43.84 10.85
CA ASP A 353 -15.75 -43.44 11.27
C ASP A 353 -15.99 -41.92 11.09
N ASN A 354 -15.38 -41.31 10.07
CA ASN A 354 -15.41 -39.87 9.78
C ASN A 354 -14.97 -38.98 10.95
N ASN A 355 -14.24 -39.53 11.91
CA ASN A 355 -13.81 -38.84 13.11
C ASN A 355 -12.74 -37.76 12.83
N VAL A 356 -12.16 -37.72 11.65
CA VAL A 356 -11.08 -36.78 11.30
C VAL A 356 -11.38 -36.12 9.97
N ARG A 357 -10.94 -34.87 9.81
CA ARG A 357 -11.06 -34.13 8.54
C ARG A 357 -10.18 -34.82 7.52
N LEU A 358 -10.67 -34.96 6.29
CA LEU A 358 -9.92 -35.52 5.17
C LEU A 358 -8.54 -34.86 5.01
N SER A 359 -8.47 -33.54 5.11
CA SER A 359 -7.20 -32.80 5.00
C SER A 359 -6.22 -33.09 6.14
N VAL A 360 -6.70 -33.38 7.34
CA VAL A 360 -5.88 -33.72 8.51
C VAL A 360 -5.37 -35.15 8.39
N MET A 361 -6.22 -36.09 7.98
CA MET A 361 -5.84 -37.46 7.67
C MET A 361 -4.79 -37.52 6.55
N LEU A 362 -5.00 -36.78 5.45
CA LEU A 362 -4.04 -36.70 4.35
C LEU A 362 -2.68 -36.12 4.78
N LYS A 363 -2.67 -35.09 5.64
CA LYS A 363 -1.43 -34.57 6.22
C LYS A 363 -0.73 -35.60 7.11
N HIS A 364 -1.49 -36.38 7.88
CA HIS A 364 -0.93 -37.45 8.72
C HIS A 364 -0.31 -38.56 7.86
N LEU A 365 -1.00 -39.01 6.81
CA LEU A 365 -0.48 -39.99 5.85
C LEU A 365 0.83 -39.49 5.21
N ALA A 366 0.84 -38.24 4.74
CA ALA A 366 2.03 -37.64 4.13
C ALA A 366 3.21 -37.52 5.11
N LYS A 367 2.94 -37.09 6.35
CA LYS A 367 3.97 -36.95 7.40
C LYS A 367 4.63 -38.29 7.77
N ASN A 368 3.86 -39.37 7.74
CA ASN A 368 4.34 -40.71 8.10
C ASN A 368 4.69 -41.58 6.89
N GLY A 369 4.75 -41.01 5.68
CA GLY A 369 5.13 -41.74 4.46
C GLY A 369 4.13 -42.82 4.01
N MET A 370 2.90 -42.79 4.50
CA MET A 370 1.89 -43.81 4.22
C MET A 370 1.24 -43.55 2.85
N LYS A 371 1.31 -44.54 1.96
CA LYS A 371 0.72 -44.49 0.61
C LYS A 371 -0.76 -44.83 0.68
N TYR A 372 -1.56 -44.28 -0.23
CA TYR A 372 -2.98 -44.61 -0.38
C TYR A 372 -3.38 -44.64 -1.86
N LYS A 373 -4.48 -45.33 -2.17
CA LYS A 373 -5.01 -45.47 -3.53
C LYS A 373 -5.53 -44.11 -4.02
N LYS A 374 -4.86 -43.53 -5.01
CA LYS A 374 -5.34 -42.30 -5.65
C LYS A 374 -6.48 -42.67 -6.59
N LYS A 375 -7.68 -42.17 -6.31
CA LYS A 375 -8.79 -42.22 -7.28
C LYS A 375 -8.30 -41.54 -8.56
N GLN A 376 -8.37 -42.23 -9.70
CA GLN A 376 -8.10 -41.60 -10.99
C GLN A 376 -9.03 -40.39 -11.09
N ARG A 377 -8.46 -39.19 -11.18
CA ARG A 377 -9.26 -37.99 -11.37
C ARG A 377 -9.90 -38.11 -12.75
N ILE A 378 -11.18 -38.45 -12.77
CA ILE A 378 -12.03 -38.29 -13.95
C ILE A 378 -12.03 -36.79 -14.22
N SER A 379 -11.34 -36.39 -15.28
CA SER A 379 -11.34 -35.01 -15.73
C SER A 379 -12.76 -34.66 -16.15
N LYS A 380 -13.23 -33.44 -15.86
CA LYS A 380 -14.53 -32.99 -16.38
C LYS A 380 -14.55 -32.98 -17.92
N PHE A 381 -13.37 -32.94 -18.55
CA PHE A 381 -13.18 -33.08 -19.99
C PHE A 381 -13.23 -34.54 -20.49
N ASP A 382 -13.26 -35.55 -19.62
CA ASP A 382 -13.39 -36.96 -20.06
C ASP A 382 -14.76 -37.23 -20.72
N LYS A 383 -15.75 -36.36 -20.50
CA LYS A 383 -16.99 -36.33 -21.28
C LYS A 383 -16.74 -36.07 -22.77
N LEU A 384 -15.69 -35.32 -23.12
CA LEU A 384 -15.31 -35.02 -24.49
C LEU A 384 -14.65 -36.20 -25.21
N LEU A 385 -14.13 -37.19 -24.46
CA LEU A 385 -13.60 -38.42 -25.07
C LEU A 385 -14.70 -39.28 -25.71
N LYS A 386 -15.97 -39.02 -25.35
CA LYS A 386 -17.14 -39.73 -25.88
C LYS A 386 -17.86 -38.97 -27.00
N VAL A 387 -17.36 -37.80 -27.38
CA VAL A 387 -17.97 -36.92 -28.38
C VAL A 387 -16.98 -36.74 -29.54
N ASP A 388 -17.47 -36.74 -30.78
CA ASP A 388 -16.65 -36.37 -31.93
C ASP A 388 -16.32 -34.87 -31.90
N THR A 389 -15.23 -34.54 -31.21
CA THR A 389 -14.78 -33.15 -31.00
C THR A 389 -14.43 -32.41 -32.30
N SER A 390 -14.23 -33.11 -33.42
CA SER A 390 -13.85 -32.51 -34.71
C SER A 390 -14.94 -31.62 -35.31
N GLN A 391 -16.19 -31.85 -34.94
CA GLN A 391 -17.36 -31.13 -35.47
C GLN A 391 -17.62 -29.79 -34.79
N TYR A 392 -17.02 -29.59 -33.62
CA TYR A 392 -17.31 -28.45 -32.74
C TYR A 392 -16.13 -27.49 -32.66
N THR A 393 -16.44 -26.20 -32.54
CA THR A 393 -15.47 -25.15 -32.27
C THR A 393 -15.06 -25.16 -30.79
N VAL A 394 -13.95 -24.49 -30.47
CA VAL A 394 -13.46 -24.40 -29.08
C VAL A 394 -14.50 -23.77 -28.15
N GLN A 395 -15.27 -22.78 -28.61
CA GLN A 395 -16.31 -22.12 -27.80
C GLN A 395 -17.52 -23.03 -27.53
N GLU A 396 -17.89 -23.87 -28.49
CA GLU A 396 -18.97 -24.86 -28.32
C GLU A 396 -18.53 -25.97 -27.36
N LEU A 397 -17.31 -26.52 -27.55
CA LEU A 397 -16.72 -27.49 -26.63
C LEU A 397 -16.55 -26.93 -25.22
N GLN A 398 -16.25 -25.63 -25.11
CA GLN A 398 -16.18 -24.92 -23.83
C GLN A 398 -17.55 -24.84 -23.15
N SER A 399 -18.61 -24.56 -23.92
CA SER A 399 -19.99 -24.51 -23.42
C SER A 399 -20.47 -25.89 -22.97
N MET A 400 -20.04 -26.97 -23.65
CA MET A 400 -20.35 -28.35 -23.26
C MET A 400 -19.60 -28.82 -22.01
N ALA A 401 -18.35 -28.36 -21.82
CA ALA A 401 -17.51 -28.75 -20.68
C ALA A 401 -17.68 -27.83 -19.46
N GLY A 402 -18.17 -26.60 -19.64
CA GLY A 402 -18.45 -25.62 -18.58
C GLY A 402 -17.20 -25.00 -17.94
N GLU A 403 -16.06 -24.94 -18.63
CA GLU A 403 -14.78 -24.48 -18.06
C GLU A 403 -14.03 -23.45 -18.93
N ASP A 404 -12.84 -23.05 -18.49
CA ASP A 404 -11.99 -22.04 -19.14
C ASP A 404 -11.39 -22.52 -20.47
N SER A 405 -11.40 -21.65 -21.48
CA SER A 405 -10.93 -21.96 -22.85
C SER A 405 -9.46 -22.38 -22.92
N ASN A 406 -8.60 -21.87 -22.03
CA ASN A 406 -7.18 -22.20 -22.03
C ASN A 406 -6.92 -23.59 -21.45
N GLN A 407 -7.69 -24.00 -20.43
CA GLN A 407 -7.60 -25.34 -19.86
C GLN A 407 -8.12 -26.39 -20.85
N LEU A 408 -9.23 -26.09 -21.53
CA LEU A 408 -9.77 -26.94 -22.59
C LEU A 408 -8.76 -27.15 -23.73
N ARG A 409 -8.13 -26.08 -24.23
CA ARG A 409 -7.11 -26.19 -25.30
C ARG A 409 -5.92 -27.06 -24.89
N LYS A 410 -5.43 -26.92 -23.64
CA LYS A 410 -4.36 -27.77 -23.10
C LYS A 410 -4.78 -29.23 -23.02
N TYR A 411 -6.02 -29.51 -22.62
CA TYR A 411 -6.56 -30.87 -22.56
C TYR A 411 -6.69 -31.48 -23.97
N LEU A 412 -7.30 -30.77 -24.92
CA LEU A 412 -7.43 -31.22 -26.31
C LEU A 412 -6.06 -31.51 -26.94
N ALA A 413 -5.06 -30.64 -26.71
CA ALA A 413 -3.70 -30.86 -27.19
C ALA A 413 -3.03 -32.09 -26.54
N LYS A 414 -3.18 -32.26 -25.22
CA LYS A 414 -2.62 -33.41 -24.49
C LYS A 414 -3.19 -34.75 -24.97
N HIS A 415 -4.48 -34.77 -25.28
CA HIS A 415 -5.20 -35.96 -25.74
C HIS A 415 -5.27 -36.10 -27.27
N LYS A 416 -4.61 -35.20 -28.02
CA LYS A 416 -4.56 -35.17 -29.49
C LYS A 416 -5.96 -35.16 -30.15
N LEU A 417 -6.92 -34.48 -29.53
CA LEU A 417 -8.28 -34.35 -30.03
C LEU A 417 -8.36 -33.20 -31.06
N SER A 418 -8.89 -33.50 -32.25
CA SER A 418 -9.11 -32.50 -33.31
C SER A 418 -10.38 -31.69 -33.04
N TYR A 419 -10.41 -30.44 -33.49
CA TYR A 419 -11.59 -29.56 -33.35
C TYR A 419 -11.70 -28.58 -34.51
N LYS A 420 -12.90 -28.05 -34.73
CA LYS A 420 -13.22 -27.16 -35.85
C LYS A 420 -12.56 -25.79 -35.66
N LYS A 421 -11.66 -25.42 -36.58
CA LYS A 421 -11.03 -24.09 -36.63
C LYS A 421 -11.96 -23.11 -37.34
N VAL A 422 -12.34 -22.04 -36.66
CA VAL A 422 -13.07 -20.93 -37.30
C VAL A 422 -12.09 -20.17 -38.18
N LYS A 423 -12.40 -20.04 -39.48
CA LYS A 423 -11.65 -19.17 -40.40
C LYS A 423 -11.88 -17.72 -39.97
N THR A 424 -10.90 -17.12 -39.32
CA THR A 424 -10.85 -15.66 -39.16
C THR A 424 -10.63 -15.05 -40.54
N GLY A 425 -11.64 -14.33 -41.04
CA GLY A 425 -11.59 -13.65 -42.33
C GLY A 425 -10.36 -12.74 -42.43
N SER A 426 -9.69 -12.82 -43.58
CA SER A 426 -8.60 -11.95 -44.00
C SER A 426 -9.02 -10.49 -43.93
N GLY A 427 -8.46 -9.75 -42.98
CA GLY A 427 -8.56 -8.30 -42.92
C GLY A 427 -7.93 -7.68 -44.18
N SER A 428 -8.75 -6.90 -44.89
CA SER A 428 -8.33 -5.97 -45.93
C SER A 428 -7.23 -5.04 -45.40
N LYS A 429 -6.04 -5.09 -46.00
CA LYS A 429 -5.04 -4.02 -45.90
C LYS A 429 -5.65 -2.74 -46.51
N PRO A 430 -5.58 -1.58 -45.83
CA PRO A 430 -5.89 -0.32 -46.50
C PRO A 430 -4.81 -0.04 -47.55
N LYS A 431 -5.24 0.29 -48.78
CA LYS A 431 -4.37 0.83 -49.82
C LYS A 431 -4.33 2.35 -49.64
N ASN A 432 -3.09 2.86 -49.53
CA ASN A 432 -2.61 4.24 -49.47
C ASN A 432 -3.06 5.09 -48.29
#